data_AF-A0A8H7U845-F1
#
_entry.id   AF-A0A8H7U845-F1
#
_cell.length_a   1.000
_cell.length_b   1.000
_cell.length_c   1.000
_cell.angle_alpha   90.00
_cell.angle_beta   90.00
_cell.angle_gamma   90.00
#
_symmetry.space_group_name_H-M   'P 1'
#
loop_
_entity.id
_entity.type
_entity.pdbx_description
1 polymer ?
#
loop_
_entity_poly.entity_id
_entity_poly.type
_entity_poly.pdbx_seq_one_letter_code
_entity_poly.pdbx_strand_id
1 'polypeptide(L)' 'MNALSRREEDTLLKTAKAKALQECDPIVKEFADCATGRVFSVAWQCRDKYKSVQECMLQ' A
#
# COMPACT_ATOMS: atom_id res chain seq x y z
N MET A 1 3.82 -28.00 5.98
CA MET A 1 4.14 -26.61 5.59
C MET A 1 4.77 -26.67 4.21
N ASN A 2 3.98 -26.38 3.16
CA ASN A 2 4.53 -26.28 1.81
C ASN A 2 5.42 -25.05 1.79
N ALA A 3 6.73 -25.25 1.61
CA ALA A 3 7.65 -24.16 1.32
C ALA A 3 7.26 -23.63 -0.06
N LEU A 4 6.44 -22.57 -0.08
CA LEU A 4 6.08 -21.86 -1.30
C LEU A 4 7.38 -21.43 -1.98
N SER A 5 7.44 -21.59 -3.31
CA SER A 5 8.58 -21.06 -4.05
C SER A 5 8.55 -19.54 -3.92
N ARG A 6 9.72 -18.89 -3.81
CA ARG A 6 9.82 -17.42 -3.70
C ARG A 6 8.98 -16.67 -4.75
N ARG A 7 8.77 -17.26 -5.92
CA ARG A 7 7.92 -16.71 -6.98
C ARG A 7 6.43 -16.76 -6.62
N GLU A 8 5.96 -17.84 -6.03
CA GLU A 8 4.57 -17.99 -5.60
C GLU A 8 4.27 -17.05 -4.44
N GLU A 9 5.18 -16.89 -3.48
CA GLU A 9 5.06 -15.89 -2.41
C GLU A 9 4.97 -14.46 -2.97
N ASP A 10 5.83 -14.12 -3.94
CA ASP A 10 5.81 -12.80 -4.57
C ASP A 10 4.51 -12.56 -5.35
N THR A 11 3.99 -13.60 -6.01
CA THR A 11 2.72 -13.54 -6.75
C THR A 11 1.53 -13.41 -5.80
N LEU A 12 1.52 -14.16 -4.69
CA LEU A 12 0.52 -14.05 -3.63
C LEU A 12 0.57 -12.68 -2.96
N LEU A 13 1.76 -12.17 -2.63
CA LEU A 13 1.93 -10.82 -2.08
C LEU A 13 1.45 -9.74 -3.03
N LYS A 14 1.74 -9.85 -4.33
CA LYS A 14 1.24 -8.92 -5.34
C LYS A 14 -0.28 -8.99 -5.47
N THR A 15 -0.85 -10.19 -5.48
CA THR A 15 -2.31 -10.38 -5.62
C THR A 15 -3.04 -9.90 -4.38
N ALA A 16 -2.51 -10.17 -3.18
CA ALA A 16 -3.05 -9.67 -1.91
C ALA A 16 -2.95 -8.15 -1.83
N LYS A 17 -1.79 -7.57 -2.20
CA LYS A 17 -1.63 -6.11 -2.28
C LYS A 17 -2.57 -5.49 -3.29
N ALA A 18 -2.76 -6.09 -4.47
CA ALA A 18 -3.68 -5.56 -5.48
C ALA A 18 -5.14 -5.54 -4.99
N LYS A 19 -5.56 -6.58 -4.26
CA LYS A 19 -6.89 -6.63 -3.64
C LYS A 19 -7.04 -5.59 -2.52
N ALA A 20 -6.06 -5.49 -1.62
CA ALA A 20 -6.06 -4.47 -0.57
C ALA A 20 -6.02 -3.05 -1.14
N LEU A 21 -5.31 -2.85 -2.26
CA LEU A 21 -5.28 -1.59 -3.00
C LEU A 21 -6.64 -1.27 -3.64
N GLN A 22 -7.41 -2.26 -4.10
CA GLN A 22 -8.75 -2.02 -4.65
C GLN A 22 -9.79 -1.60 -3.60
N GLU A 23 -9.75 -2.17 -2.40
CA GLU A 23 -10.66 -1.75 -1.31
C GLU A 23 -10.27 -0.38 -0.74
N CYS A 24 -8.97 -0.12 -0.62
CA CYS A 24 -8.43 1.13 -0.10
C CYS A 24 -8.13 2.18 -1.20
N ASP A 25 -8.56 1.95 -2.44
CA ASP A 25 -8.24 2.74 -3.63
C ASP A 25 -8.45 4.27 -3.43
N PRO A 26 -9.57 4.75 -2.85
CA PRO A 26 -9.75 6.19 -2.64
C PRO A 26 -8.73 6.79 -1.66
N ILE A 27 -8.34 6.05 -0.62
CA ILE A 27 -7.39 6.52 0.40
C ILE A 27 -5.95 6.50 -0.17
N VAL A 28 -5.64 5.47 -0.94
CA VAL A 28 -4.34 5.32 -1.63
C VAL A 28 -4.19 6.41 -2.69
N LYS A 29 -5.27 6.76 -3.40
CA LYS A 29 -5.26 7.86 -4.37
C LYS A 29 -4.96 9.20 -3.71
N GLU A 30 -5.57 9.50 -2.56
CA GLU A 30 -5.24 10.72 -1.79
C GLU A 30 -3.77 10.75 -1.31
N PHE A 31 -3.23 9.60 -0.91
CA PHE A 31 -1.82 9.47 -0.58
C PHE A 31 -0.93 9.67 -1.82
N ALA A 32 -1.29 9.10 -2.96
CA ALA A 32 -0.57 9.25 -4.22
C ALA A 32 -0.58 10.69 -4.71
N ASP A 33 -1.72 11.39 -4.63
CA ASP A 33 -1.83 12.82 -4.94
C ASP A 33 -0.94 13.66 -4.01
N CYS A 34 -0.87 13.32 -2.72
CA CYS A 34 0.02 13.97 -1.76
C CYS A 34 1.52 13.67 -2.03
N ALA A 35 1.84 12.45 -2.45
CA ALA A 35 3.19 12.02 -2.75
C ALA A 35 3.69 12.51 -4.12
N THR A 36 2.77 12.88 -5.03
CA THR A 36 3.12 13.36 -6.36
C THR A 36 3.87 14.69 -6.25
N GLY A 37 5.15 14.69 -6.65
CA GLY A 37 6.02 15.86 -6.60
C GLY A 37 6.80 16.05 -5.29
N ARG A 38 6.65 15.16 -4.32
CA ARG A 38 7.44 15.15 -3.08
C ARG A 38 8.19 13.83 -3.01
N VAL A 39 9.52 13.88 -2.93
CA VAL A 39 10.34 12.65 -2.86
C VAL A 39 10.90 12.45 -1.45
N PHE A 40 11.25 13.55 -0.78
CA PHE A 40 11.86 13.52 0.56
C PHE A 40 10.89 13.89 1.68
N SER A 41 9.90 14.75 1.43
CA SER A 41 8.98 15.25 2.45
C SER A 41 7.70 14.43 2.63
N VAL A 42 7.50 13.37 1.82
CA VAL A 42 6.30 12.51 1.87
C VAL A 42 6.10 11.89 3.24
N ALA A 43 7.18 11.41 3.85
CA ALA A 43 7.13 10.77 5.17
C ALA A 43 6.61 11.70 6.28
N TRP A 44 6.72 13.03 6.11
CA TRP A 44 6.20 14.01 7.07
C TRP A 44 4.88 14.64 6.61
N GLN A 45 4.78 15.11 5.37
CA GLN A 45 3.57 15.82 4.91
C GLN A 45 2.41 14.91 4.55
N CYS A 46 2.66 13.66 4.19
CA CYS A 46 1.61 12.69 3.84
C CYS A 46 1.45 11.63 4.93
N ARG A 47 2.01 11.85 6.13
CA ARG A 47 1.98 10.91 7.26
C ARG A 47 0.55 10.50 7.65
N ASP A 48 -0.37 11.47 7.70
CA ASP A 48 -1.75 11.21 8.09
C ASP A 48 -2.46 10.32 7.06
N LYS A 49 -2.29 10.62 5.76
CA LYS A 49 -2.82 9.82 4.66
C LYS A 49 -2.19 8.42 4.60
N TYR A 50 -0.89 8.33 4.85
CA TYR A 50 -0.17 7.07 4.97
C TYR A 50 -0.72 6.21 6.11
N LYS A 51 -1.04 6.82 7.25
CA LYS A 51 -1.65 6.12 8.39
C LYS A 51 -3.04 5.58 8.06
N SER A 52 -3.85 6.35 7.34
CA SER A 52 -5.17 5.90 6.85
C SER A 52 -5.07 4.72 5.88
N VAL A 53 -4.09 4.75 4.95
CA VAL A 53 -3.82 3.60 4.06
C VAL A 53 -3.39 2.38 4.86
N GLN A 54 -2.51 2.57 5.85
CA GLN A 54 -2.08 1.47 6.72
C GLN A 54 -3.25 0.90 7.52
N GLU A 55 -4.09 1.73 8.13
CA GLU A 55 -5.28 1.27 8.87
C GLU A 55 -6.21 0.47 7.97
N CYS A 56 -6.42 0.90 6.73
CA CYS A 56 -7.24 0.18 5.76
C CYS A 56 -6.61 -1.15 5.30
N MET A 57 -5.29 -1.20 5.12
CA MET A 57 -4.58 -2.44 4.74
C MET A 57 -4.36 -3.42 5.91
N LEU A 58 -4.54 -2.98 7.16
CA LEU A 58 -4.40 -3.82 8.35
C LEU A 58 -5.73 -4.45 8.81
N GLN A 59 -6.87 -4.02 8.26
CA GLN A 59 -8.19 -4.62 8.53
C GLN A 59 -8.33 -5.99 7.88
#